data_AF-A0A925EB88-F1
#
_entry.id   AF-A0A925EB88-F1
#
_cell.length_a   1.000
_cell.length_b   1.000
_cell.length_c   1.000
_cell.angle_alpha   90.00
_cell.angle_beta   90.00
_cell.angle_gamma   90.00
#
_symmetry.space_group_name_H-M   'P 1'
#
loop_
_entity.id
_entity.type
_entity.pdbx_description
1 polymer ?
#
loop_
_entity_poly.entity_id
_entity_poly.type
_entity_poly.pdbx_seq_one_letter_code
_entity_poly.pdbx_strand_id
1 'polypeptide(L)'
;MKFRTFLISAAMIFIASCNNAKKDKQAEVKTTDPEMEDVDAPVTDTVQAKNITDRDFTITRENAYNDMFLDSLAMERYISNRNLADKRIARRIRSFYNARNYQYAWFSTKGLTEQSRFFWNQYDYAVTHLKDTTLVNSGFYKQAERYLNQEKMTASTGDSAILHTEFGFTEHFIRFINSTYEKGYVKRKEQEKFIPIQKLDPLSMADSLLNKKHRDEKYYEQVNGMYANLKKNLQLYYTIAKAGGWPVIPAVKGIKKGESNAAIPAIKKRLQLTL
;
A
#
# COMPACT_ATOMS: atom_id res chain seq x y z
N MET A 1 9.49 67.71 0.37
CA MET A 1 9.01 69.11 0.22
C MET A 1 7.95 69.08 -0.88
N LYS A 2 6.69 69.48 -0.77
CA LYS A 2 5.88 70.16 0.26
C LYS A 2 4.41 69.94 -0.18
N PHE A 3 3.52 69.80 0.82
CA PHE A 3 2.15 70.33 0.90
C PHE A 3 1.08 70.04 -0.18
N ARG A 4 0.06 69.30 0.29
CA ARG A 4 -1.40 69.60 0.28
C ARG A 4 -1.98 70.45 -0.86
N THR A 5 -3.01 69.89 -1.49
CA THR A 5 -4.14 70.65 -2.07
C THR A 5 -5.44 70.21 -1.40
N PHE A 6 -6.35 71.17 -1.34
CA PHE A 6 -7.45 71.30 -0.39
C PHE A 6 -8.78 71.28 -1.18
N LEU A 7 -9.84 70.73 -0.56
CA LEU A 7 -11.28 71.03 -0.73
C LEU A 7 -11.94 70.94 -2.12
N ILE A 8 -12.97 70.07 -2.22
CA ILE A 8 -14.31 70.49 -2.67
C ILE A 8 -15.38 69.83 -1.77
N SER A 9 -16.31 70.69 -1.34
CA SER A 9 -17.44 70.50 -0.42
C SER A 9 -18.52 69.53 -0.90
N ALA A 10 -19.24 68.91 0.04
CA ALA A 10 -20.61 69.32 0.43
C ALA A 10 -21.54 68.14 0.79
N ALA A 11 -22.12 68.29 1.98
CA ALA A 11 -23.48 67.95 2.40
C ALA A 11 -23.94 66.48 2.54
N MET A 12 -24.37 66.22 3.77
CA MET A 12 -24.96 65.00 4.32
C MET A 12 -26.22 64.54 3.58
N ILE A 13 -26.35 63.21 3.46
CA ILE A 13 -27.60 62.52 3.75
C ILE A 13 -27.25 61.34 4.67
N PHE A 14 -27.57 61.48 5.96
CA PHE A 14 -27.55 60.36 6.90
C PHE A 14 -28.83 59.54 6.70
N ILE A 15 -28.70 58.35 6.14
CA ILE A 15 -29.69 57.28 6.33
C ILE A 15 -29.02 56.22 7.19
N ALA A 16 -29.38 56.22 8.48
CA ALA A 16 -29.16 55.08 9.35
C ALA A 16 -29.99 53.91 8.80
N SER A 17 -29.33 52.88 8.30
CA SER A 17 -29.97 51.59 8.03
C SER A 17 -29.21 50.50 8.78
N CYS A 18 -29.97 49.76 9.57
CA CYS A 18 -29.51 48.81 10.57
C CYS A 18 -28.69 47.67 9.97
N ASN A 19 -27.64 47.31 10.72
CA ASN A 19 -26.83 46.11 10.61
C ASN A 19 -27.69 44.85 10.43
N ASN A 20 -27.43 44.12 9.35
CA ASN A 20 -27.52 42.66 9.35
C ASN A 20 -26.39 42.09 8.49
N ALA A 21 -25.16 42.25 8.99
CA ALA A 21 -23.99 41.57 8.44
C ALA A 21 -24.08 40.08 8.84
N LYS A 22 -24.58 39.25 7.91
CA LYS A 22 -24.27 37.82 7.91
C LYS A 22 -22.75 37.69 7.73
N LYS A 23 -22.06 37.37 8.83
CA LYS A 23 -20.68 36.90 8.78
C LYS A 23 -20.69 35.53 8.11
N ASP A 24 -20.33 35.50 6.83
CA ASP A 24 -19.81 34.28 6.21
C ASP A 24 -18.52 33.91 6.96
N LYS A 25 -18.64 32.91 7.84
CA LYS A 25 -17.48 32.22 8.39
C LYS A 25 -16.88 31.41 7.24
N GLN A 26 -15.91 31.99 6.54
CA GLN A 26 -14.90 31.18 5.86
C GLN A 26 -14.27 30.30 6.94
N ALA A 27 -14.56 29.00 6.86
CA ALA A 27 -13.90 28.01 7.67
C ALA A 27 -12.42 28.05 7.31
N GLU A 28 -11.62 28.57 8.23
CA GLU A 28 -10.18 28.46 8.22
C GLU A 28 -9.85 26.96 8.26
N VAL A 29 -9.51 26.37 7.10
CA VAL A 29 -9.04 25.00 7.01
C VAL A 29 -7.70 24.97 7.73
N LYS A 30 -7.70 24.54 9.00
CA LYS A 30 -6.49 24.11 9.68
C LYS A 30 -5.94 22.92 8.91
N THR A 31 -4.96 23.16 8.03
CA THR A 31 -4.03 22.13 7.58
C THR A 31 -3.25 21.65 8.80
N THR A 32 -3.83 20.67 9.47
CA THR A 32 -3.13 19.89 10.48
C THR A 32 -2.27 18.92 9.70
N ASP A 33 -0.96 18.92 9.92
CA ASP A 33 -0.07 17.96 9.27
C ASP A 33 -0.59 16.53 9.50
N PRO A 34 -0.51 15.64 8.50
CA PRO A 34 -1.04 14.29 8.62
C PRO A 34 -0.40 13.57 9.81
N GLU A 35 -1.21 13.05 10.72
CA GLU A 35 -0.74 12.24 11.85
C GLU A 35 -0.20 10.91 11.31
N MET A 36 1.11 10.71 11.40
CA MET A 36 1.78 9.48 10.96
C MET A 36 1.87 8.48 12.11
N GLU A 37 1.87 7.18 11.81
CA GLU A 37 2.07 6.17 12.84
C GLU A 37 3.58 6.00 13.13
N ASP A 38 4.02 6.44 14.31
CA ASP A 38 5.37 6.18 14.78
C ASP A 38 5.50 4.73 15.28
N VAL A 39 6.09 3.87 14.45
CA VAL A 39 6.35 2.46 14.75
C VAL A 39 7.62 2.25 15.59
N ASP A 40 8.48 3.26 15.72
CA ASP A 40 9.70 3.20 16.54
C ASP A 40 9.46 3.64 17.99
N ALA A 41 8.35 4.33 18.25
CA ALA A 41 7.94 4.68 19.60
C ALA A 41 7.92 3.45 20.53
N PRO A 42 8.37 3.62 21.79
CA PRO A 42 8.28 2.56 22.77
C PRO A 42 6.82 2.18 23.01
N VAL A 43 6.63 0.92 23.35
CA VAL A 43 5.35 0.40 23.80
C VAL A 43 5.13 0.87 25.23
N THR A 44 4.28 1.87 25.41
CA THR A 44 3.88 2.39 26.73
C THR A 44 2.77 1.57 27.39
N ASP A 45 2.01 0.80 26.60
CA ASP A 45 0.87 0.04 27.09
C ASP A 45 1.25 -1.42 27.36
N THR A 46 1.27 -1.80 28.64
CA THR A 46 1.37 -3.19 29.12
C THR A 46 0.09 -3.98 28.86
N VAL A 47 -1.01 -3.28 28.56
CA VAL A 47 -2.32 -3.88 28.34
C VAL A 47 -2.45 -4.35 26.89
N GLN A 48 -2.12 -5.64 26.74
CA GLN A 48 -2.57 -6.62 25.77
C GLN A 48 -1.68 -6.90 24.54
N ALA A 49 -1.27 -8.17 24.51
CA ALA A 49 -1.00 -8.99 23.34
C ALA A 49 -2.06 -8.90 22.20
N LYS A 50 -3.18 -8.17 22.37
CA LYS A 50 -4.25 -8.00 21.37
C LYS A 50 -3.78 -7.41 20.03
N ASN A 51 -2.65 -6.73 20.02
CA ASN A 51 -2.16 -6.07 18.80
C ASN A 51 -1.14 -6.89 18.00
N ILE A 52 -0.94 -8.17 18.35
CA ILE A 52 -0.19 -9.11 17.52
C ILE A 52 -1.21 -10.02 16.81
N THR A 53 -1.08 -10.19 15.49
CA THR A 53 -1.90 -11.16 14.74
C THR A 53 -1.52 -12.58 15.18
N ASP A 54 -2.51 -13.42 15.48
CA ASP A 54 -2.29 -14.84 15.75
C ASP A 54 -1.71 -15.55 14.52
N ARG A 55 -0.96 -16.63 14.75
CA ARG A 55 -0.37 -17.40 13.67
C ARG A 55 -1.47 -18.07 12.82
N ASP A 56 -1.43 -17.83 11.52
CA ASP A 56 -2.38 -18.41 10.58
C ASP A 56 -1.93 -19.81 10.15
N PHE A 57 -2.41 -20.84 10.85
CA PHE A 57 -2.09 -22.23 10.55
C PHE A 57 -2.82 -22.79 9.32
N THR A 58 -3.72 -22.03 8.69
CA THR A 58 -4.40 -22.47 7.46
C THR A 58 -3.47 -22.45 6.24
N ILE A 59 -2.33 -21.76 6.36
CA ILE A 59 -1.31 -21.68 5.32
C ILE A 59 -0.37 -22.88 5.46
N THR A 60 -0.36 -23.75 4.46
CA THR A 60 0.51 -24.93 4.34
C THR A 60 1.44 -24.76 3.14
N ARG A 61 2.37 -25.71 2.92
CA ARG A 61 3.27 -25.65 1.75
C ARG A 61 2.52 -25.75 0.43
N GLU A 62 1.35 -26.38 0.43
CA GLU A 62 0.54 -26.63 -0.76
C GLU A 62 -0.19 -25.36 -1.22
N ASN A 63 -0.73 -24.57 -0.28
CA ASN A 63 -1.49 -23.36 -0.58
C ASN A 63 -0.72 -22.05 -0.38
N ALA A 64 0.48 -22.09 0.19
CA ALA A 64 1.31 -20.90 0.35
C ALA A 64 1.64 -20.26 -1.00
N TYR A 65 1.81 -18.95 -0.97
CA TYR A 65 2.25 -18.20 -2.13
C TYR A 65 3.75 -18.41 -2.39
N ASN A 66 4.54 -18.54 -1.32
CA ASN A 66 5.97 -18.73 -1.35
C ASN A 66 6.38 -20.17 -1.00
N ASP A 67 7.52 -20.61 -1.52
CA ASP A 67 8.10 -21.95 -1.29
C ASP A 67 9.13 -21.98 -0.15
N MET A 68 9.51 -20.82 0.39
CA MET A 68 10.46 -20.68 1.49
C MET A 68 9.76 -20.38 2.83
N PHE A 69 10.22 -21.01 3.90
CA PHE A 69 9.72 -20.83 5.27
C PHE A 69 10.88 -20.64 6.24
N LEU A 70 10.69 -19.75 7.22
CA LEU A 70 11.68 -19.44 8.24
C LEU A 70 11.37 -20.10 9.58
N ASP A 71 12.41 -20.27 10.39
CA ASP A 71 12.28 -20.63 11.81
C ASP A 71 11.76 -19.42 12.60
N SER A 72 10.65 -19.59 13.31
CA SER A 72 10.05 -18.54 14.16
C SER A 72 11.05 -17.93 15.15
N LEU A 73 12.01 -18.72 15.67
CA LEU A 73 13.03 -18.22 16.58
C LEU A 73 14.03 -17.30 15.90
N ALA A 74 14.24 -17.44 14.58
CA ALA A 74 15.09 -16.52 13.83
C ALA A 74 14.53 -15.10 13.81
N MET A 75 13.20 -14.96 13.70
CA MET A 75 12.53 -13.66 13.77
C MET A 75 12.71 -13.02 15.17
N GLU A 76 12.53 -13.80 16.23
CA GLU A 76 12.73 -13.27 17.60
C GLU A 76 14.19 -12.86 17.83
N ARG A 77 15.16 -13.68 17.37
CA ARG A 77 16.59 -13.33 17.39
C ARG A 77 16.86 -12.03 16.64
N TYR A 78 16.26 -11.83 15.47
CA TYR A 78 16.39 -10.59 14.72
C TYR A 78 15.86 -9.38 15.50
N ILE A 79 14.67 -9.48 16.09
CA ILE A 79 14.06 -8.42 16.93
C ILE A 79 14.97 -8.05 18.10
N SER A 80 15.52 -9.05 18.79
CA SER A 80 16.46 -8.83 19.90
C SER A 80 17.76 -8.19 19.45
N ASN A 81 18.41 -8.72 18.40
CA ASN A 81 19.69 -8.22 17.89
C ASN A 81 19.60 -6.79 17.35
N ARG A 82 18.41 -6.39 16.87
CA ARG A 82 18.13 -5.04 16.37
C ARG A 82 17.65 -4.08 17.48
N ASN A 83 17.57 -4.52 18.73
CA ASN A 83 17.04 -3.75 19.87
C ASN A 83 15.65 -3.16 19.58
N LEU A 84 14.75 -4.00 19.05
CA LEU A 84 13.39 -3.59 18.68
C LEU A 84 12.33 -4.07 19.68
N ALA A 85 12.71 -4.88 20.68
CA ALA A 85 11.77 -5.64 21.50
C ALA A 85 10.73 -4.78 22.23
N ASP A 86 11.13 -3.59 22.67
CA ASP A 86 10.31 -2.59 23.38
C ASP A 86 9.54 -1.66 22.44
N LYS A 87 9.76 -1.74 21.13
CA LYS A 87 9.17 -0.85 20.11
C LYS A 87 7.91 -1.44 19.47
N ARG A 88 7.04 -0.57 18.96
CA ARG A 88 5.81 -0.99 18.25
C ARG A 88 6.12 -1.83 17.00
N ILE A 89 7.23 -1.55 16.31
CA ILE A 89 7.66 -2.28 15.10
C ILE A 89 7.88 -3.77 15.36
N ALA A 90 8.36 -4.19 16.53
CA ALA A 90 8.51 -5.62 16.84
C ALA A 90 7.15 -6.34 16.83
N ARG A 91 6.08 -5.70 17.32
CA ARG A 91 4.72 -6.26 17.25
C ARG A 91 4.21 -6.34 15.80
N ARG A 92 4.57 -5.37 14.96
CA ARG A 92 4.24 -5.37 13.52
C ARG A 92 4.98 -6.48 12.79
N ILE A 93 6.28 -6.69 13.04
CA ILE A 93 7.08 -7.78 12.48
C ILE A 93 6.49 -9.14 12.88
N ARG A 94 6.18 -9.35 14.17
CA ARG A 94 5.52 -10.58 14.63
C ARG A 94 4.20 -10.83 13.91
N SER A 95 3.35 -9.81 13.81
CA SER A 95 2.06 -9.92 13.11
C SER A 95 2.23 -10.26 11.63
N PHE A 96 3.21 -9.63 10.98
CA PHE A 96 3.55 -9.83 9.58
C PHE A 96 3.89 -11.30 9.29
N TYR A 97 4.78 -11.90 10.08
CA TYR A 97 5.16 -13.30 9.88
C TYR A 97 4.15 -14.31 10.43
N ASN A 98 3.42 -13.99 11.51
CA ASN A 98 2.33 -14.83 12.01
C ASN A 98 1.21 -14.98 10.97
N ALA A 99 0.80 -13.87 10.36
CA ALA A 99 -0.27 -13.85 9.35
C ALA A 99 0.06 -14.70 8.11
N ARG A 100 1.32 -15.05 7.89
CA ARG A 100 1.77 -15.84 6.74
C ARG A 100 2.45 -17.15 7.11
N ASN A 101 2.25 -17.61 8.34
CA ASN A 101 2.81 -18.85 8.88
C ASN A 101 4.33 -18.97 8.72
N TYR A 102 5.06 -17.86 8.92
CA TYR A 102 6.51 -17.79 8.72
C TYR A 102 6.98 -18.17 7.31
N GLN A 103 6.14 -18.04 6.28
CA GLN A 103 6.65 -18.05 4.89
C GLN A 103 7.41 -16.75 4.61
N TYR A 104 8.41 -16.82 3.72
CA TYR A 104 9.13 -15.65 3.24
C TYR A 104 8.22 -14.74 2.40
N ALA A 105 8.45 -13.45 2.47
CA ALA A 105 7.77 -12.44 1.68
C ALA A 105 8.62 -11.93 0.51
N TRP A 106 9.94 -11.82 0.72
CA TRP A 106 10.82 -11.07 -0.19
C TRP A 106 11.70 -11.97 -1.06
N PHE A 107 11.99 -13.18 -0.60
CA PHE A 107 12.71 -14.19 -1.37
C PHE A 107 11.86 -15.42 -1.62
N SER A 108 12.07 -16.05 -2.77
CA SER A 108 11.66 -17.41 -3.13
C SER A 108 12.89 -18.20 -3.56
N THR A 109 12.81 -19.51 -3.75
CA THR A 109 13.96 -20.29 -4.22
C THR A 109 14.54 -19.77 -5.55
N LYS A 110 13.71 -19.08 -6.35
CA LYS A 110 14.06 -18.43 -7.63
C LYS A 110 14.63 -17.01 -7.49
N GLY A 111 14.91 -16.55 -6.26
CA GLY A 111 15.42 -15.23 -5.97
C GLY A 111 14.36 -14.25 -5.46
N LEU A 112 14.58 -12.95 -5.66
CA LEU A 112 13.67 -11.89 -5.21
C LEU A 112 12.28 -12.02 -5.85
N THR A 113 11.25 -11.85 -5.03
CA THR A 113 9.86 -11.80 -5.50
C THR A 113 9.56 -10.49 -6.24
N GLU A 114 8.53 -10.48 -7.08
CA GLU A 114 8.09 -9.26 -7.77
C GLU A 114 7.67 -8.15 -6.79
N GLN A 115 7.10 -8.55 -5.64
CA GLN A 115 6.71 -7.64 -4.58
C GLN A 115 7.93 -6.95 -3.96
N SER A 116 9.07 -7.64 -3.89
CA SER A 116 10.34 -7.06 -3.43
C SER A 116 10.87 -6.01 -4.39
N ARG A 117 10.86 -6.32 -5.69
CA ARG A 117 11.32 -5.38 -6.72
C ARG A 117 10.42 -4.15 -6.77
N PHE A 118 9.11 -4.35 -6.69
CA PHE A 118 8.15 -3.26 -6.62
C PHE A 118 8.36 -2.38 -5.38
N PHE A 119 8.47 -2.99 -4.19
CA PHE A 119 8.72 -2.25 -2.97
C PHE A 119 10.05 -1.51 -3.02
N TRP A 120 11.11 -2.16 -3.50
CA TRP A 120 12.42 -1.53 -3.62
C TRP A 120 12.38 -0.29 -4.49
N ASN A 121 11.72 -0.33 -5.65
CA ASN A 121 11.62 0.86 -6.51
C ASN A 121 11.00 2.06 -5.78
N GLN A 122 9.99 1.81 -4.94
CA GLN A 122 9.35 2.88 -4.15
C GLN A 122 10.21 3.34 -2.98
N TYR A 123 10.85 2.40 -2.30
CA TYR A 123 11.73 2.67 -1.17
C TYR A 123 12.98 3.43 -1.61
N ASP A 124 13.63 2.99 -2.68
CA ASP A 124 14.79 3.61 -3.29
C ASP A 124 14.48 5.03 -3.76
N TYR A 125 13.35 5.22 -4.46
CA TYR A 125 12.89 6.56 -4.84
C TYR A 125 12.76 7.47 -3.62
N ALA A 126 12.08 7.01 -2.57
CA ALA A 126 11.91 7.81 -1.35
C ALA A 126 13.25 8.13 -0.67
N VAL A 127 14.14 7.15 -0.49
CA VAL A 127 15.44 7.35 0.15
C VAL A 127 16.32 8.33 -0.63
N THR A 128 16.41 8.14 -1.95
CA THR A 128 17.30 8.93 -2.81
C THR A 128 16.79 10.36 -3.03
N HIS A 129 15.47 10.55 -3.18
CA HIS A 129 14.89 11.87 -3.41
C HIS A 129 14.78 12.70 -2.13
N LEU A 130 14.62 12.05 -0.97
CA LEU A 130 14.63 12.74 0.33
C LEU A 130 16.06 13.05 0.83
N LYS A 131 17.10 12.65 0.08
CA LYS A 131 18.54 12.90 0.35
C LYS A 131 19.03 12.49 1.75
N ASP A 132 18.40 11.50 2.36
CA ASP A 132 18.91 10.92 3.60
C ASP A 132 20.06 9.96 3.30
N THR A 133 21.28 10.52 3.27
CA THR A 133 22.51 9.76 2.99
C THR A 133 22.81 8.69 4.04
N THR A 134 22.19 8.75 5.22
CA THR A 134 22.38 7.75 6.27
C THR A 134 21.70 6.42 5.89
N LEU A 135 20.56 6.49 5.20
CA LEU A 135 19.80 5.31 4.77
C LEU A 135 20.48 4.59 3.59
N VAL A 136 20.96 5.35 2.60
CA VAL A 136 21.71 4.81 1.44
C VAL A 136 22.98 4.07 1.90
N ASN A 137 23.64 4.56 2.94
CA ASN A 137 24.88 3.96 3.44
C ASN A 137 24.66 2.76 4.37
N SER A 138 23.41 2.44 4.72
CA SER A 138 23.09 1.35 5.62
C SER A 138 23.50 -0.02 5.05
N GLY A 139 23.83 -0.95 5.94
CA GLY A 139 24.17 -2.32 5.55
C GLY A 139 23.01 -3.03 4.83
N PHE A 140 21.77 -2.72 5.22
CA PHE A 140 20.58 -3.25 4.54
C PHE A 140 20.48 -2.75 3.10
N TYR A 141 20.58 -1.43 2.88
CA TYR A 141 20.41 -0.84 1.55
C TYR A 141 21.43 -1.43 0.57
N LYS A 142 22.72 -1.45 0.94
CA LYS A 142 23.79 -2.05 0.13
C LYS A 142 23.53 -3.53 -0.17
N GLN A 143 23.05 -4.29 0.81
CA GLN A 143 22.78 -5.70 0.63
C GLN A 143 21.57 -5.96 -0.29
N ALA A 144 20.50 -5.16 -0.15
CA ALA A 144 19.33 -5.24 -1.01
C ALA A 144 19.70 -4.88 -2.46
N GLU A 145 20.42 -3.77 -2.67
CA GLU A 145 20.91 -3.35 -3.98
C GLU A 145 21.77 -4.44 -4.66
N ARG A 146 22.66 -5.08 -3.90
CA ARG A 146 23.45 -6.22 -4.40
C ARG A 146 22.58 -7.34 -4.94
N TYR A 147 21.52 -7.74 -4.23
CA TYR A 147 20.62 -8.80 -4.71
C TYR A 147 19.77 -8.37 -5.92
N LEU A 148 19.38 -7.09 -5.97
CA LEU A 148 18.57 -6.56 -7.08
C LEU A 148 19.38 -6.46 -8.38
N ASN A 149 20.67 -6.17 -8.28
CA ASN A 149 21.59 -6.04 -9.41
C ASN A 149 22.20 -7.37 -9.87
N GLN A 150 21.86 -8.49 -9.22
CA GLN A 150 22.26 -9.82 -9.69
C GLN A 150 21.40 -10.26 -10.87
N GLU A 151 22.06 -10.59 -11.98
CA GLU A 151 21.41 -11.10 -13.20
C GLU A 151 20.69 -12.43 -12.94
N LYS A 152 21.29 -13.30 -12.14
CA LYS A 152 20.71 -14.55 -11.66
C LYS A 152 20.88 -14.65 -10.16
N MET A 153 19.76 -14.70 -9.44
CA MET A 153 19.72 -14.84 -7.99
C MET A 153 18.88 -16.06 -7.62
N THR A 154 19.40 -16.91 -6.74
CA THR A 154 18.69 -18.01 -6.12
C THR A 154 18.76 -17.86 -4.61
N ALA A 155 17.69 -18.19 -3.90
CA ALA A 155 17.67 -18.08 -2.45
C ALA A 155 17.57 -19.44 -1.77
N SER A 156 18.18 -19.54 -0.59
CA SER A 156 18.13 -20.72 0.27
C SER A 156 17.81 -20.30 1.69
N THR A 157 17.00 -21.10 2.39
CA THR A 157 16.67 -20.88 3.81
C THR A 157 17.86 -21.10 4.74
N GLY A 158 18.92 -21.75 4.25
CA GLY A 158 20.18 -21.94 4.99
C GLY A 158 21.14 -20.73 4.91
N ASP A 159 20.87 -19.77 4.03
CA ASP A 159 21.71 -18.58 3.86
C ASP A 159 21.31 -17.50 4.88
N SER A 160 22.21 -17.23 5.83
CA SER A 160 21.98 -16.24 6.87
C SER A 160 21.89 -14.82 6.32
N ALA A 161 22.59 -14.47 5.24
CA ALA A 161 22.52 -13.15 4.63
C ALA A 161 21.15 -12.93 3.98
N ILE A 162 20.59 -13.96 3.34
CA ILE A 162 19.22 -13.91 2.79
C ILE A 162 18.20 -13.74 3.91
N LEU A 163 18.32 -14.52 4.99
CA LEU A 163 17.42 -14.43 6.14
C LEU A 163 17.48 -13.04 6.81
N HIS A 164 18.67 -12.47 7.01
CA HIS A 164 18.80 -11.11 7.53
C HIS A 164 18.21 -10.07 6.59
N THR A 165 18.33 -10.27 5.28
CA THR A 165 17.78 -9.34 4.28
C THR A 165 16.27 -9.45 4.17
N GLU A 166 15.70 -10.65 4.28
CA GLU A 166 14.26 -10.90 4.41
C GLU A 166 13.67 -10.09 5.57
N PHE A 167 14.27 -10.19 6.77
CA PHE A 167 13.84 -9.39 7.91
C PHE A 167 14.08 -7.89 7.71
N GLY A 168 15.20 -7.52 7.09
CA GLY A 168 15.52 -6.14 6.72
C GLY A 168 14.44 -5.51 5.83
N PHE A 169 14.02 -6.20 4.77
CA PHE A 169 12.95 -5.72 3.89
C PHE A 169 11.65 -5.55 4.66
N THR A 170 11.30 -6.48 5.56
CA THR A 170 10.12 -6.34 6.41
C THR A 170 10.21 -5.11 7.32
N GLU A 171 11.34 -4.90 8.00
CA GLU A 171 11.54 -3.76 8.88
C GLU A 171 11.33 -2.44 8.10
N HIS A 172 11.99 -2.32 6.96
CA HIS A 172 11.93 -1.11 6.13
C HIS A 172 10.58 -0.92 5.46
N PHE A 173 9.91 -2.00 5.05
CA PHE A 173 8.54 -1.94 4.52
C PHE A 173 7.56 -1.39 5.57
N ILE A 174 7.62 -1.90 6.80
CA ILE A 174 6.74 -1.43 7.88
C ILE A 174 7.03 0.04 8.18
N ARG A 175 8.29 0.44 8.32
CA ARG A 175 8.66 1.85 8.50
C ARG A 175 8.11 2.72 7.37
N PHE A 176 8.41 2.34 6.12
CA PHE A 176 8.01 3.06 4.92
C PHE A 176 6.49 3.28 4.87
N ILE A 177 5.68 2.22 4.97
CA ILE A 177 4.22 2.36 4.90
C ILE A 177 3.68 3.31 5.98
N ASN A 178 4.19 3.21 7.20
CA ASN A 178 3.69 4.00 8.33
C ASN A 178 4.25 5.44 8.36
N SER A 179 5.32 5.72 7.60
CA SER A 179 5.84 7.08 7.35
C SER A 179 5.33 7.71 6.05
N THR A 180 4.71 6.94 5.15
CA THR A 180 4.20 7.43 3.86
C THR A 180 2.71 7.74 3.89
N TYR A 181 1.92 6.95 4.63
CA TYR A 181 0.47 7.13 4.68
C TYR A 181 -0.01 7.58 6.06
N GLU A 182 -0.89 8.59 6.08
CA GLU A 182 -1.53 9.06 7.31
C GLU A 182 -2.19 7.88 8.04
N LYS A 183 -2.09 7.92 9.37
CA LYS A 183 -2.63 6.92 10.27
C LYS A 183 -4.09 6.63 9.98
N GLY A 184 -4.35 5.33 9.80
CA GLY A 184 -5.67 4.78 9.53
C GLY A 184 -5.98 4.54 8.06
N TYR A 185 -5.27 5.13 7.09
CA TYR A 185 -5.58 4.81 5.68
C TYR A 185 -5.05 3.44 5.23
N VAL A 186 -3.97 2.97 5.84
CA VAL A 186 -3.45 1.61 5.63
C VAL A 186 -3.56 0.82 6.93
N LYS A 187 -4.54 -0.09 7.03
CA LYS A 187 -4.76 -0.83 8.28
C LYS A 187 -3.66 -1.86 8.52
N ARG A 188 -3.32 -2.13 9.78
CA ARG A 188 -2.34 -3.18 10.16
C ARG A 188 -2.57 -4.52 9.41
N LYS A 189 -3.80 -5.05 9.47
CA LYS A 189 -4.16 -6.33 8.83
C LYS A 189 -4.07 -6.30 7.30
N GLU A 190 -4.01 -5.12 6.69
CA GLU A 190 -3.80 -4.96 5.25
C GLU A 190 -2.33 -4.92 4.92
N GLN A 191 -1.51 -4.24 5.73
CA GLN A 191 -0.04 -4.27 5.60
C GLN A 191 0.48 -5.71 5.62
N GLU A 192 -0.10 -6.57 6.46
CA GLU A 192 0.19 -8.02 6.52
C GLU A 192 -0.09 -8.76 5.20
N LYS A 193 -0.96 -8.22 4.33
CA LYS A 193 -1.46 -8.84 3.09
C LYS A 193 -1.08 -8.10 1.81
N PHE A 194 -0.31 -7.01 1.89
CA PHE A 194 0.21 -6.31 0.71
C PHE A 194 1.11 -7.20 -0.15
N ILE A 195 1.72 -8.19 0.49
CA ILE A 195 2.43 -9.29 -0.16
C ILE A 195 1.52 -10.51 -0.06
N PRO A 196 1.21 -11.18 -1.18
CA PRO A 196 0.35 -12.36 -1.16
C PRO A 196 0.88 -13.44 -0.20
N ILE A 197 -0.02 -14.00 0.61
CA ILE A 197 0.30 -14.99 1.65
C ILE A 197 -0.23 -16.39 1.32
N GLN A 198 -1.19 -16.50 0.40
CA GLN A 198 -1.78 -17.77 0.02
C GLN A 198 -2.36 -17.67 -1.39
N LYS A 199 -2.41 -18.79 -2.10
CA LYS A 199 -3.08 -18.91 -3.39
C LYS A 199 -4.59 -18.95 -3.13
N LEU A 200 -5.31 -17.95 -3.60
CA LEU A 200 -6.76 -17.83 -3.46
C LEU A 200 -7.45 -17.91 -4.81
N ASP A 201 -8.70 -18.35 -4.76
CA ASP A 201 -9.63 -18.14 -5.87
C ASP A 201 -9.69 -16.63 -6.21
N PRO A 202 -9.41 -16.23 -7.47
CA PRO A 202 -9.36 -14.82 -7.85
C PRO A 202 -10.68 -14.08 -7.61
N LEU A 203 -11.83 -14.73 -7.75
CA LEU A 203 -13.13 -14.08 -7.51
C LEU A 203 -13.38 -13.85 -6.04
N SER A 204 -13.01 -14.80 -5.18
CA SER A 204 -13.07 -14.66 -3.72
C SER A 204 -12.14 -13.53 -3.23
N MET A 205 -10.95 -13.41 -3.83
CA MET A 205 -10.04 -12.31 -3.55
C MET A 205 -10.61 -10.96 -4.01
N ALA A 206 -11.16 -10.90 -5.22
CA ALA A 206 -11.79 -9.69 -5.75
C ALA A 206 -12.97 -9.23 -4.88
N ASP A 207 -13.84 -10.16 -4.48
CA ASP A 207 -14.96 -9.89 -3.58
C ASP A 207 -14.49 -9.28 -2.25
N SER A 208 -13.47 -9.89 -1.64
CA SER A 208 -12.88 -9.38 -0.40
C SER A 208 -12.25 -7.99 -0.55
N LEU A 209 -11.72 -7.62 -1.72
CA LEU A 209 -11.13 -6.29 -1.94
C LEU A 209 -12.21 -5.22 -2.20
N LEU A 210 -13.26 -5.58 -2.91
CA LEU A 210 -14.34 -4.67 -3.32
C LEU A 210 -15.33 -4.38 -2.19
N ASN A 211 -15.67 -5.39 -1.39
CA ASN A 211 -16.80 -5.32 -0.45
C ASN A 211 -16.39 -5.09 1.01
N LYS A 212 -15.10 -5.02 1.31
CA LYS A 212 -14.60 -4.81 2.68
C LYS A 212 -14.93 -3.41 3.17
N LYS A 213 -15.54 -3.33 4.35
CA LYS A 213 -15.88 -2.07 5.04
C LYS A 213 -15.00 -1.85 6.26
N HIS A 214 -14.55 -0.60 6.46
CA HIS A 214 -13.87 -0.16 7.67
C HIS A 214 -14.78 0.66 8.55
N ARG A 215 -14.64 0.52 9.87
CA ARG A 215 -15.49 1.21 10.87
C ARG A 215 -15.27 2.73 10.89
N ASP A 216 -14.08 3.17 10.53
CA ASP A 216 -13.65 4.57 10.52
C ASP A 216 -13.68 5.18 9.11
N GLU A 217 -14.20 4.43 8.13
CA GLU A 217 -14.36 4.86 6.73
C GLU A 217 -13.10 5.40 6.04
N LYS A 218 -11.91 5.12 6.61
CA LYS A 218 -10.62 5.39 5.99
C LYS A 218 -10.17 4.19 5.17
N TYR A 219 -9.97 4.40 3.87
CA TYR A 219 -9.61 3.37 2.90
C TYR A 219 -8.39 3.77 2.09
N TYR A 220 -7.54 2.79 1.75
CA TYR A 220 -6.31 3.03 1.01
C TYR A 220 -6.53 3.73 -0.34
N GLU A 221 -7.63 3.45 -1.04
CA GLU A 221 -7.98 4.15 -2.30
C GLU A 221 -8.15 5.66 -2.16
N GLN A 222 -8.44 6.18 -0.97
CA GLN A 222 -8.60 7.62 -0.74
C GLN A 222 -7.25 8.36 -0.75
N VAL A 223 -6.15 7.64 -0.48
CA VAL A 223 -4.78 8.19 -0.46
C VAL A 223 -3.89 7.62 -1.57
N ASN A 224 -4.44 6.78 -2.45
CA ASN A 224 -3.74 6.24 -3.61
C ASN A 224 -4.67 6.19 -4.83
N GLY A 225 -4.59 7.23 -5.67
CA GLY A 225 -5.44 7.36 -6.86
C GLY A 225 -5.21 6.26 -7.92
N MET A 226 -3.99 5.73 -8.06
CA MET A 226 -3.71 4.61 -8.95
C MET A 226 -4.45 3.35 -8.48
N TYR A 227 -4.36 3.06 -7.17
CA TYR A 227 -5.08 1.95 -6.56
C TYR A 227 -6.61 2.11 -6.69
N ALA A 228 -7.14 3.32 -6.49
CA ALA A 228 -8.56 3.61 -6.68
C ALA A 228 -9.03 3.27 -8.11
N ASN A 229 -8.26 3.69 -9.12
CA ASN A 229 -8.56 3.41 -10.52
C ASN A 229 -8.47 1.92 -10.86
N LEU A 230 -7.49 1.20 -10.30
CA LEU A 230 -7.40 -0.25 -10.43
C LEU A 230 -8.60 -0.95 -9.78
N LYS A 231 -9.01 -0.52 -8.58
CA LYS A 231 -10.17 -1.07 -7.86
C LYS A 231 -11.48 -0.85 -8.64
N LYS A 232 -11.64 0.30 -9.30
CA LYS A 232 -12.77 0.57 -10.20
C LYS A 232 -12.81 -0.42 -11.38
N ASN A 233 -11.66 -0.67 -12.01
CA ASN A 233 -11.58 -1.65 -13.11
C ASN A 233 -11.78 -3.09 -12.60
N LEU A 234 -11.28 -3.42 -11.41
CA LEU A 234 -11.54 -4.70 -10.77
C LEU A 234 -13.05 -4.93 -10.58
N GLN A 235 -13.80 -3.91 -10.15
CA GLN A 235 -15.26 -3.99 -10.03
C GLN A 235 -15.93 -4.34 -11.36
N LEU A 236 -15.49 -3.71 -12.46
CA LEU A 236 -15.99 -4.01 -13.81
C LEU A 236 -15.79 -5.50 -14.16
N TYR A 237 -14.55 -5.99 -14.05
CA TYR A 237 -14.25 -7.39 -14.38
C TYR A 237 -14.92 -8.39 -13.44
N TYR A 238 -15.03 -8.06 -12.15
CA TYR A 238 -15.75 -8.87 -11.18
C TYR A 238 -17.24 -9.00 -11.54
N THR A 239 -17.90 -7.89 -11.88
CA THR A 239 -19.30 -7.89 -12.32
C THR A 239 -19.50 -8.76 -13.56
N ILE A 240 -18.60 -8.65 -14.55
CA ILE A 240 -18.68 -9.46 -15.77
C ILE A 240 -18.52 -10.95 -15.46
N ALA A 241 -17.55 -11.31 -14.61
CA ALA A 241 -17.36 -12.69 -14.20
C ALA A 241 -18.59 -13.26 -13.46
N LYS A 242 -19.18 -12.48 -12.54
CA LYS A 242 -20.39 -12.87 -11.80
C LYS A 242 -21.62 -13.00 -12.70
N ALA A 243 -21.65 -12.29 -13.84
CA ALA A 243 -22.72 -12.37 -14.84
C ALA A 243 -22.58 -13.53 -15.84
N GLY A 244 -21.66 -14.49 -15.59
CA GLY A 244 -21.41 -15.63 -16.48
C GLY A 244 -20.17 -15.48 -17.37
N GLY A 245 -19.39 -14.42 -17.18
CA GLY A 245 -18.12 -14.21 -17.86
C GLY A 245 -18.27 -13.74 -19.31
N TRP A 246 -17.17 -13.85 -20.04
CA TRP A 246 -17.12 -13.41 -21.43
C TRP A 246 -17.69 -14.45 -22.38
N PRO A 247 -18.48 -14.06 -23.39
CA PRO A 247 -18.83 -14.96 -24.46
C PRO A 247 -17.56 -15.42 -25.20
N VAL A 248 -17.58 -16.68 -25.63
CA VAL A 248 -16.53 -17.26 -26.46
C VAL A 248 -16.51 -16.52 -27.80
N ILE A 249 -15.33 -16.12 -28.25
CA ILE A 249 -15.14 -15.52 -29.57
C ILE A 249 -14.69 -16.64 -30.51
N PRO A 250 -15.45 -16.95 -31.58
CA PRO A 250 -15.04 -17.94 -32.58
C PRO A 250 -13.67 -17.61 -33.16
N ALA A 251 -12.84 -18.65 -33.36
CA ALA A 251 -11.53 -18.49 -33.96
C ALA A 251 -11.65 -18.03 -35.42
N VAL A 252 -10.88 -17.01 -35.79
CA VAL A 252 -10.85 -16.43 -37.13
C VAL A 252 -9.40 -16.18 -37.54
N LYS A 253 -9.06 -16.47 -38.81
CA LYS A 253 -7.68 -16.28 -39.33
C LYS A 253 -7.30 -14.80 -39.49
N GLY A 254 -8.28 -13.91 -39.46
CA GLY A 254 -8.13 -12.46 -39.54
C GLY A 254 -9.49 -11.82 -39.77
N ILE A 255 -9.63 -10.55 -39.41
CA ILE A 255 -10.82 -9.73 -39.72
C ILE A 255 -10.32 -8.45 -40.36
N LYS A 256 -10.78 -8.15 -41.58
CA LYS A 256 -10.46 -6.89 -42.26
C LYS A 256 -11.54 -5.84 -42.02
N LYS A 257 -11.16 -4.56 -42.15
CA LYS A 257 -12.13 -3.46 -42.09
C LYS A 257 -13.17 -3.64 -43.20
N GLY A 258 -14.45 -3.57 -42.81
CA GLY A 258 -15.59 -3.74 -43.73
C GLY A 258 -16.05 -5.18 -43.92
N GLU A 259 -15.35 -6.17 -43.34
CA GLU A 259 -15.73 -7.58 -43.42
C GLU A 259 -16.91 -7.91 -42.48
N SER A 260 -17.73 -8.88 -42.88
CA SER A 260 -18.75 -9.48 -42.01
C SER A 260 -18.27 -10.85 -41.53
N ASN A 261 -18.28 -11.07 -40.23
CA ASN A 261 -17.80 -12.30 -39.61
C ASN A 261 -18.58 -12.59 -38.31
N ALA A 262 -18.89 -13.87 -38.05
CA ALA A 262 -19.63 -14.32 -36.86
C ALA A 262 -18.94 -13.97 -35.52
N ALA A 263 -17.62 -13.72 -35.52
CA ALA A 263 -16.89 -13.27 -34.34
C ALA A 263 -17.10 -11.77 -34.01
N ILE A 264 -17.48 -10.94 -34.99
CA ILE A 264 -17.57 -9.47 -34.84
C ILE A 264 -18.57 -9.06 -33.75
N PRO A 265 -19.79 -9.61 -33.64
CA PRO A 265 -20.71 -9.24 -32.58
C PRO A 265 -20.15 -9.47 -31.17
N ALA A 266 -19.49 -10.61 -30.95
CA ALA A 266 -18.87 -10.95 -29.67
C ALA A 266 -17.69 -10.02 -29.34
N ILE A 267 -16.87 -9.68 -30.34
CA ILE A 267 -15.77 -8.72 -30.21
C ILE A 267 -16.31 -7.33 -29.85
N LYS A 268 -17.30 -6.82 -30.58
CA LYS A 268 -17.92 -5.51 -30.31
C LYS A 268 -18.49 -5.44 -28.91
N LYS A 269 -19.23 -6.47 -28.48
CA LYS A 269 -19.78 -6.55 -27.12
C LYS A 269 -18.68 -6.50 -26.07
N ARG A 270 -17.56 -7.20 -26.28
CA ARG A 270 -16.42 -7.16 -25.36
C ARG A 270 -15.78 -5.78 -25.28
N LEU A 271 -15.47 -5.18 -26.43
CA LEU A 271 -14.87 -3.84 -26.50
C LEU A 271 -15.76 -2.78 -25.85
N GLN A 272 -17.07 -2.80 -26.08
CA GLN A 272 -17.99 -1.84 -25.47
C GLN A 272 -18.04 -1.93 -23.93
N LEU A 273 -17.74 -3.11 -23.37
CA LEU A 273 -17.72 -3.32 -21.92
C LEU A 273 -16.37 -2.96 -21.28
N THR A 274 -15.31 -2.77 -22.06
CA THR A 274 -13.94 -2.54 -21.55
C THR A 274 -13.29 -1.22 -22.02
N LEU A 275 -13.98 -0.45 -22.86
CA LEU A 275 -13.58 0.89 -23.32
C LEU A 275 -14.25 1.96 -22.45
#